data_AF-A0A2V6EZG4-F1
#
_entry.id   AF-A0A2V6EZG4-F1
#
_cell.length_a   1.000
_cell.length_b   1.000
_cell.length_c   1.000
_cell.angle_alpha   90.00
_cell.angle_beta   90.00
_cell.angle_gamma   90.00
#
_symmetry.space_group_name_H-M   'P 1'
#
loop_
_entity.id
_entity.type
_entity.pdbx_description
1 polymer ?
#
loop_
_entity_poly.entity_id
_entity_poly.type
_entity_poly.pdbx_seq_one_letter_code
_entity_poly.pdbx_strand_id
1 'polypeptide(L)'
;MNNPAPAIFPPAGIGDRKPANQAVLDWVHEVELLTQPENIFWCDGSEAENEFLISESLKQNVLFKLNEAKLPGSYLHRSNPNDVARVEQFTFICTPTKEE
;
A
#
# COMPACT_ATOMS: atom_id res chain seq x y z
N MET A 1 14.28 1.50 -11.58
CA MET A 1 13.93 0.56 -10.50
C MET A 1 13.69 -0.77 -11.19
N ASN A 2 14.68 -1.67 -11.17
CA ASN A 2 14.65 -2.88 -12.01
C ASN A 2 14.07 -4.10 -11.30
N ASN A 3 13.42 -3.92 -10.16
CA ASN A 3 12.71 -5.00 -9.49
C ASN A 3 11.60 -4.38 -8.61
N PRO A 4 10.30 -4.57 -8.92
CA PRO A 4 9.25 -4.24 -7.98
C PRO A 4 9.44 -5.06 -6.69
N ALA A 5 8.98 -4.52 -5.56
CA ALA A 5 8.88 -5.31 -4.35
C ALA A 5 8.06 -6.58 -4.63
N PRO A 6 8.52 -7.77 -4.20
CA PRO A 6 7.74 -8.99 -4.36
C PRO A 6 6.45 -8.89 -3.55
N ALA A 7 5.42 -9.63 -3.97
CA ALA A 7 4.22 -9.73 -3.17
C ALA A 7 4.51 -10.33 -1.79
N ILE A 8 3.77 -9.87 -0.80
CA ILE A 8 3.85 -10.37 0.58
C ILE A 8 2.70 -11.33 0.82
N PHE A 9 2.98 -12.44 1.51
CA PHE A 9 2.00 -13.49 1.79
C PHE A 9 1.81 -13.60 3.30
N PRO A 10 0.70 -13.06 3.84
CA PRO A 10 0.45 -13.09 5.28
C PRO A 10 0.13 -14.49 5.79
N PRO A 11 0.32 -14.74 7.10
CA PRO A 11 -0.28 -15.90 7.75
C PRO A 11 -1.82 -15.80 7.75
N ALA A 12 -2.49 -16.93 8.01
CA ALA A 12 -3.95 -16.99 8.08
C ALA A 12 -4.52 -15.98 9.10
N GLY A 13 -5.61 -15.29 8.74
CA GLY A 13 -6.26 -14.28 9.58
C GLY A 13 -5.70 -12.86 9.45
N ILE A 14 -4.77 -12.62 8.51
CA ILE A 14 -4.27 -11.28 8.16
C ILE A 14 -4.45 -11.09 6.65
N GLY A 15 -4.98 -9.93 6.22
CA GLY A 15 -5.15 -9.61 4.80
C GLY A 15 -6.29 -10.37 4.10
N ASP A 16 -7.15 -11.07 4.84
CA ASP A 16 -8.25 -11.88 4.32
C ASP A 16 -9.64 -11.28 4.59
N ARG A 17 -9.69 -10.03 5.10
CA ARG A 17 -10.95 -9.37 5.47
C ARG A 17 -11.73 -8.81 4.28
N LYS A 18 -12.12 -9.72 3.39
CA LYS A 18 -12.93 -9.43 2.21
C LYS A 18 -14.28 -8.83 2.61
N PRO A 19 -14.72 -7.72 1.99
CA PRO A 19 -16.00 -7.11 2.30
C PRO A 19 -17.16 -7.94 1.73
N ALA A 20 -18.35 -7.80 2.33
CA ALA A 20 -19.57 -8.42 1.81
C ALA A 20 -20.24 -7.63 0.68
N ASN A 21 -19.79 -6.41 0.40
CA ASN A 21 -20.38 -5.53 -0.60
C ASN A 21 -20.01 -5.99 -2.02
N GLN A 22 -20.99 -6.51 -2.76
CA GLN A 22 -20.77 -7.05 -4.10
C GLN A 22 -20.20 -6.03 -5.09
N ALA A 23 -20.63 -4.76 -5.03
CA ALA A 23 -20.11 -3.74 -5.95
C ALA A 23 -18.60 -3.49 -5.75
N VAL A 24 -18.11 -3.59 -4.50
CA VAL A 24 -16.67 -3.50 -4.21
C VAL A 24 -15.93 -4.71 -4.76
N LEU A 25 -16.53 -5.90 -4.64
CA LEU A 25 -15.92 -7.15 -5.12
C LEU A 25 -15.82 -7.18 -6.65
N ASP A 26 -16.87 -6.75 -7.34
CA ASP A 26 -16.90 -6.68 -8.80
C ASP A 26 -15.85 -5.69 -9.31
N TRP A 27 -15.73 -4.52 -8.66
CA TRP A 27 -14.71 -3.52 -8.99
C TRP A 27 -13.29 -4.03 -8.74
N VAL A 28 -13.03 -4.68 -7.59
CA VAL A 28 -11.70 -5.25 -7.33
C VAL A 28 -11.36 -6.35 -8.34
N HIS A 29 -12.34 -7.14 -8.77
CA HIS A 29 -12.13 -8.14 -9.82
C HIS A 29 -11.82 -7.49 -11.19
N GLU A 30 -12.47 -6.39 -11.54
CA GLU A 30 -12.12 -5.62 -12.75
C GLU A 30 -10.67 -5.12 -12.70
N VAL A 31 -10.25 -4.56 -11.56
CA VAL A 31 -8.87 -4.09 -11.36
C VAL A 31 -7.87 -5.25 -11.34
N GLU A 32 -8.23 -6.39 -10.75
CA GLU A 32 -7.42 -7.62 -10.76
C GLU A 32 -7.16 -8.10 -12.19
N LEU A 33 -8.18 -8.16 -13.04
CA LEU A 33 -8.04 -8.56 -14.45
C LEU A 33 -7.13 -7.59 -15.23
N LEU A 34 -7.20 -6.29 -14.93
CA LEU A 34 -6.38 -5.27 -15.57
C LEU A 34 -4.92 -5.30 -15.12
N THR A 35 -4.69 -5.41 -13.81
CA THR A 35 -3.37 -5.23 -13.19
C THR A 35 -2.61 -6.53 -12.95
N GLN A 36 -3.32 -7.68 -12.97
CA GLN A 36 -2.78 -9.03 -12.78
C GLN A 36 -1.83 -9.12 -11.56
N PRO A 37 -2.27 -8.71 -10.36
CA PRO A 37 -1.43 -8.75 -9.19
C PRO A 37 -1.15 -10.21 -8.80
N GLU A 38 -0.02 -10.45 -8.13
CA GLU A 38 0.30 -11.79 -7.63
C GLU A 38 -0.65 -12.23 -6.50
N ASN A 39 -1.17 -11.28 -5.72
CA ASN A 39 -2.20 -11.50 -4.72
C ASN A 39 -3.01 -10.24 -4.39
N ILE A 40 -4.15 -10.42 -3.73
CA ILE A 40 -4.98 -9.34 -3.17
C ILE A 40 -4.94 -9.44 -1.64
N PHE A 41 -4.51 -8.37 -0.98
CA PHE A 41 -4.49 -8.23 0.46
C PHE A 41 -5.61 -7.27 0.89
N TRP A 42 -6.58 -7.76 1.67
CA TRP A 42 -7.70 -6.97 2.17
C TRP A 42 -7.38 -6.38 3.54
N CYS A 43 -7.08 -5.08 3.59
CA CYS A 43 -6.71 -4.42 4.83
C CYS A 43 -7.88 -4.30 5.82
N ASP A 44 -7.64 -4.56 7.09
CA ASP A 44 -8.60 -4.42 8.19
C ASP A 44 -8.22 -3.40 9.27
N GLY A 45 -6.98 -2.89 9.23
CA GLY A 45 -6.48 -1.89 10.19
C GLY A 45 -6.19 -2.44 11.59
N SER A 46 -6.13 -3.76 11.77
CA SER A 46 -5.78 -4.38 13.05
C SER A 46 -4.30 -4.18 13.41
N GLU A 47 -3.96 -4.32 14.69
CA GLU A 47 -2.56 -4.26 15.13
C GLU A 47 -1.73 -5.40 14.53
N ALA A 48 -2.31 -6.59 14.39
CA ALA A 48 -1.63 -7.73 13.78
C ALA A 48 -1.27 -7.46 12.31
N GLU A 49 -2.17 -6.81 11.56
CA GLU A 49 -1.89 -6.33 10.21
C GLU A 49 -0.77 -5.30 10.19
N ASN A 50 -0.85 -4.29 11.06
CA ASN A 50 0.15 -3.23 11.16
C ASN A 50 1.55 -3.80 11.44
N GLU A 51 1.66 -4.68 12.45
CA GLU A 51 2.89 -5.36 12.80
C GLU A 51 3.46 -6.19 11.63
N PHE A 52 2.59 -6.91 10.91
CA PHE A 52 2.98 -7.69 9.75
C PHE A 52 3.54 -6.81 8.62
N LEU A 53 2.81 -5.76 8.22
CA LEU A 53 3.21 -4.87 7.13
C LEU A 53 4.48 -4.09 7.45
N ILE A 54 4.67 -3.66 8.70
CA ILE A 54 5.92 -3.04 9.15
C ILE A 54 7.07 -4.05 9.07
N SER A 55 6.87 -5.28 9.54
CA SER A 55 7.89 -6.33 9.51
C SER A 55 8.36 -6.62 8.08
N GLU A 56 7.43 -6.79 7.14
CA GLU A 56 7.76 -6.98 5.73
C GLU A 56 8.47 -5.76 5.14
N SER A 57 8.03 -4.55 5.46
CA SER A 57 8.68 -3.31 5.00
C SER A 57 10.11 -3.16 5.51
N LEU A 58 10.41 -3.61 6.74
CA LEU A 58 11.77 -3.66 7.29
C LEU A 58 12.63 -4.70 6.56
N LYS A 59 12.10 -5.91 6.32
CA LYS A 59 12.80 -6.98 5.57
C LYS A 59 13.18 -6.53 4.16
N GLN A 60 12.31 -5.76 3.51
CA GLN A 60 12.51 -5.24 2.17
C GLN A 60 13.37 -3.95 2.13
N ASN A 61 13.84 -3.45 3.27
CA ASN A 61 14.57 -2.18 3.41
C ASN A 61 13.80 -0.95 2.88
N VAL A 62 12.46 -1.03 2.87
CA VAL A 62 11.59 0.12 2.59
C VAL A 62 11.56 1.04 3.80
N LEU A 63 11.54 0.46 5.01
CA LEU A 63 11.58 1.16 6.28
C LEU A 63 12.89 0.86 7.03
N PHE A 64 13.32 1.82 7.84
CA PHE A 64 14.40 1.68 8.81
C PHE A 64 13.90 1.99 10.21
N LYS A 65 14.09 1.06 11.15
CA LYS A 65 13.71 1.28 12.54
C LYS A 65 14.57 2.37 13.17
N LEU A 66 13.94 3.32 13.88
CA LEU A 66 14.65 4.38 14.58
C LEU A 66 15.10 3.94 15.97
N ASN A 67 15.77 4.85 16.69
CA ASN A 67 16.28 4.55 18.03
C ASN A 67 15.11 4.45 19.03
N GLU A 68 14.81 3.26 19.52
CA GLU A 68 13.68 3.00 20.42
C GLU A 68 13.75 3.72 21.77
N ALA A 69 14.94 4.06 22.26
CA ALA A 69 15.08 4.80 23.52
C ALA A 69 14.69 6.29 23.36
N LYS A 70 14.72 6.82 22.13
CA LYS A 70 14.40 8.22 21.83
C LYS A 70 13.06 8.38 21.11
N LEU A 71 12.76 7.47 20.19
CA LEU A 71 11.63 7.50 19.27
C LEU A 71 11.04 6.07 19.16
N PRO A 72 10.37 5.58 20.21
CA PRO A 72 9.82 4.23 20.22
C PRO A 72 8.76 4.06 19.12
N GLY A 73 8.76 2.88 18.47
CA GLY A 73 7.79 2.55 17.42
C GLY A 73 7.86 3.44 16.18
N SER A 74 8.99 4.12 15.95
CA SER A 74 9.16 5.08 14.85
C SER A 74 10.05 4.52 13.75
N TYR A 75 9.75 4.90 12.50
CA TYR A 75 10.43 4.39 11.31
C TYR A 75 10.82 5.53 10.36
N LEU A 76 11.91 5.34 9.61
CA LEU A 76 12.36 6.21 8.53
C LEU A 76 12.12 5.53 7.19
N HIS A 77 11.45 6.22 6.28
CA HIS A 77 11.42 5.90 4.86
C HIS A 77 12.24 6.95 4.10
N ARG A 78 12.91 6.52 3.01
CA ARG A 78 13.56 7.43 2.07
C ARG A 78 13.02 7.14 0.68
N SER A 79 12.23 8.06 0.15
CA SER A 79 11.63 7.90 -1.18
C SER A 79 12.67 8.04 -2.29
N ASN A 80 12.26 7.74 -3.52
CA ASN A 80 13.08 7.98 -4.69
C ASN A 80 13.32 9.50 -4.84
N PRO A 81 14.54 9.99 -5.18
CA PRO A 81 14.79 11.41 -5.37
C PRO A 81 13.92 12.08 -6.45
N ASN A 82 13.35 11.30 -7.37
CA ASN A 82 12.43 11.78 -8.39
C ASN A 82 10.96 11.82 -7.93
N ASP A 83 10.65 11.33 -6.72
CA ASP A 83 9.32 11.25 -6.14
C ASP A 83 9.36 11.72 -4.68
N VAL A 84 9.44 13.03 -4.51
CA VAL A 84 9.64 13.69 -3.20
C VAL A 84 8.55 14.72 -2.88
N ALA A 85 7.71 15.04 -3.86
CA ALA A 85 6.68 16.06 -3.76
C ALA A 85 5.56 15.79 -4.76
N ARG A 86 4.40 16.42 -4.54
CA ARG A 86 3.27 16.38 -5.48
C ARG A 86 3.68 16.94 -6.84
N VAL A 87 3.19 16.35 -7.91
CA VAL A 87 3.51 16.72 -9.29
C VAL A 87 2.31 17.43 -9.93
N GLU A 88 2.11 18.70 -9.57
CA GLU A 88 0.90 19.47 -9.93
C GLU A 88 0.61 19.51 -11.44
N GLN A 89 1.64 19.49 -12.29
CA GLN A 89 1.50 19.43 -13.75
C GLN A 89 0.86 18.15 -14.29
N PHE A 90 0.86 17.06 -13.49
CA PHE A 90 0.22 15.79 -13.81
C PHE A 90 -0.91 15.46 -12.82
N THR A 91 -1.40 16.45 -12.10
CA THR A 91 -2.62 16.36 -11.29
C THR A 91 -3.76 16.97 -12.09
N PHE A 92 -4.83 16.22 -12.32
CA PHE A 92 -5.93 16.63 -13.18
C PHE A 92 -7.24 16.74 -12.39
N ILE A 93 -8.05 17.74 -12.74
CA ILE A 93 -9.47 17.80 -12.40
C ILE A 93 -10.23 17.34 -13.65
N CYS A 94 -10.89 16.19 -13.56
CA CYS A 94 -11.56 15.53 -14.68
C CYS A 94 -13.09 15.65 -14.57
N THR A 95 -13.60 16.87 -14.48
CA THR A 95 -15.04 17.15 -14.55
C THR A 95 -15.55 17.02 -16.00
N PRO A 96 -16.86 16.78 -16.20
CA PRO A 96 -17.45 16.70 -17.53
C PRO A 96 -17.21 17.94 -18.40
N THR A 97 -17.15 19.12 -17.79
CA THR A 97 -16.85 20.41 -18.44
C THR A 97 -15.80 21.20 -17.65
N LYS A 98 -15.19 22.21 -18.26
CA LYS A 98 -14.12 22.99 -17.61
C LYS A 98 -14.65 23.91 -16.50
N GLU A 99 -15.91 24.28 -16.57
CA GLU A 99 -16.57 25.25 -15.69
C GLU A 99 -17.14 24.62 -14.40
N GLU A 100 -17.31 23.29 -14.38
CA GLU A 100 -17.65 22.47 -13.21
C GLU A 100 -16.40 22.10 -12.40
#